data_AF-A0A9W6XEQ9-F1
#
_entry.id   AF-A0A9W6XEQ9-F1
#
_cell.length_a   1.000
_cell.length_b   1.000
_cell.length_c   1.000
_cell.angle_alpha   90.00
_cell.angle_beta   90.00
_cell.angle_gamma   90.00
#
_symmetry.space_group_name_H-M   'P 1'
#
loop_
_entity.id
_entity.type
_entity.pdbx_description
1 polymer ?
#
loop_
_entity_poly.entity_id
_entity_poly.type
_entity_poly.pdbx_seq_one_letter_code
_entity_poly.pdbx_strand_id
1 'polypeptide(L)' 'MALPFSSFPNINSLLVLDDHGQPYLEVKDFLRVGVTFSLISMALIVTLGYGLIVLVLGYNIDPTPIMVDL' A
#
# COMPACT_ATOMS: atom_id res chain seq x y z
N MET A 1 3.80 1.79 1.28
CA MET A 1 4.15 3.11 1.86
C MET A 1 5.67 3.22 1.91
N ALA A 2 6.26 4.17 1.16
CA ALA A 2 7.71 4.25 0.98
C ALA A 2 8.42 5.29 1.85
N LEU A 3 7.66 6.20 2.47
CA LEU A 3 8.22 7.31 3.23
C LEU A 3 8.19 7.01 4.73
N PRO A 4 9.23 7.42 5.48
CA PRO A 4 9.30 7.17 6.91
C PRO A 4 8.23 7.93 7.72
N PHE A 5 7.77 9.08 7.22
CA PHE A 5 6.74 9.88 7.88
C PHE A 5 5.30 9.45 7.54
N SER A 6 5.11 8.39 6.74
CA SER A 6 3.78 7.98 6.30
C SER A 6 2.97 7.29 7.39
N SER A 7 3.60 6.85 8.49
CA SER A 7 2.92 6.17 9.59
C SER A 7 3.73 6.22 10.89
N PHE A 8 3.04 6.17 12.04
CA PHE A 8 3.67 6.12 13.35
C PHE A 8 4.66 4.94 13.52
N PRO A 9 4.36 3.71 13.06
CA PRO A 9 5.32 2.60 13.10
C PRO A 9 6.62 2.87 12.31
N ASN A 10 6.54 3.54 11.17
CA ASN A 10 7.72 3.84 10.34
C ASN A 10 8.65 4.85 11.01
N ILE A 11 8.09 5.85 11.69
CA ILE A 11 8.89 6.82 12.47
C ILE A 11 9.54 6.13 13.66
N ASN A 12 8.79 5.30 14.39
CA ASN A 12 9.33 4.62 15.57
C ASN A 12 10.51 3.70 15.21
N SER A 13 10.38 2.93 14.12
CA SER A 13 11.45 2.03 13.66
C SER A 13 12.71 2.74 13.15
N LEU A 14 12.63 3.99 12.71
CA LEU A 14 13.81 4.83 12.41
C LEU A 14 14.53 5.35 13.65
N LEU A 15 13.81 5.51 14.76
CA LEU A 15 14.37 6.03 16.01
C LEU A 15 15.02 4.92 16.86
N VAL A 16 14.84 3.65 16.47
CA VAL A 16 15.46 2.51 17.13
C VAL A 16 16.96 2.51 16.84
N LEU A 17 17.73 2.36 17.91
CA LEU A 17 19.18 2.22 17.88
C LEU A 17 19.57 0.74 18.11
N ASP A 18 20.69 0.33 17.55
CA ASP A 18 21.31 -0.97 17.79
C ASP A 18 22.11 -0.99 19.12
N ASP A 19 22.68 -2.14 19.45
CA ASP A 19 23.50 -2.33 20.66
C ASP A 19 24.79 -1.47 20.67
N HIS A 20 25.17 -0.90 19.52
CA HIS A 20 26.32 0.00 19.35
C HIS A 20 25.90 1.49 19.29
N GLY A 21 24.61 1.79 19.50
CA GLY A 21 24.06 3.15 19.46
C GLY A 21 23.91 3.75 18.06
N GLN A 22 23.98 2.93 17.00
CA GLN A 22 23.75 3.35 15.62
C GLN A 22 22.28 3.16 15.22
N PRO A 23 21.75 3.94 14.27
CA PRO A 23 20.39 3.75 13.78
C PRO A 23 20.20 2.35 13.17
N TYR A 24 19.17 1.63 13.62
CA TYR A 24 18.90 0.26 13.15
C TYR A 24 18.40 0.21 11.69
N LEU A 25 17.74 1.27 11.23
CA LEU A 25 17.24 1.42 9.86
C LEU A 25 17.58 2.80 9.32
N GLU A 26 17.93 2.86 8.04
CA GLU A 26 18.09 4.13 7.33
C GLU A 26 16.86 4.45 6.48
N VAL A 27 16.67 5.74 6.17
CA VAL A 27 15.60 6.20 5.26
C VAL A 27 15.68 5.50 3.88
N LYS A 28 16.89 5.12 3.45
CA LYS A 28 17.11 4.39 2.19
C LYS A 28 16.45 3.02 2.20
N ASP A 29 16.39 2.34 3.34
CA ASP A 29 15.78 1.02 3.46
C ASP A 29 14.27 1.10 3.28
N PHE A 30 13.63 2.14 3.85
CA PHE A 30 12.20 2.43 3.64
C PHE A 30 11.87 2.71 2.18
N LEU A 31 12.73 3.47 1.49
CA LEU A 31 12.54 3.74 0.06
C LEU A 31 12.70 2.46 -0.76
N ARG A 32 13.76 1.68 -0.53
CA ARG A 32 14.02 0.46 -1.30
C ARG A 32 12.92 -0.58 -1.12
N VAL A 33 12.60 -0.92 0.13
CA VAL A 33 11.61 -1.97 0.43
C VAL A 33 10.19 -1.44 0.19
N GLY A 34 9.91 -0.22 0.64
CA GLY A 34 8.57 0.36 0.58
C GLY A 34 8.11 0.70 -0.85
N VAL A 35 9.01 1.12 -1.75
CA VAL A 35 8.65 1.29 -3.18
C VAL A 35 8.39 -0.07 -3.82
N THR A 36 9.27 -1.04 -3.62
CA THR A 36 9.13 -2.39 -4.18
C THR A 36 7.81 -3.03 -3.77
N PHE A 37 7.48 -3.01 -2.48
CA PHE A 37 6.21 -3.53 -1.98
C PHE A 37 5.00 -2.76 -2.50
N SER A 38 5.10 -1.43 -2.65
CA SER A 38 3.98 -0.64 -3.16
C SER A 38 3.64 -1.00 -4.62
N LEU A 39 4.66 -1.26 -5.45
CA LEU A 39 4.47 -1.73 -6.83
C LEU A 39 3.85 -3.14 -6.87
N ILE A 40 4.32 -4.04 -6.02
CA ILE A 40 3.75 -5.41 -5.92
C ILE A 40 2.29 -5.33 -5.48
N SER A 41 1.97 -4.56 -4.43
CA SER A 41 0.60 -4.39 -3.96
C SER A 41 -0.29 -3.75 -5.02
N MET A 42 0.20 -2.75 -5.75
CA MET A 42 -0.53 -2.16 -6.88
C MET A 42 -0.87 -3.24 -7.93
N ALA A 43 0.12 -4.02 -8.35
CA ALA A 43 -0.08 -5.07 -9.33
C ALA A 43 -1.11 -6.12 -8.85
N LEU A 44 -1.04 -6.52 -7.58
CA LEU A 44 -1.99 -7.45 -6.98
C LEU A 44 -3.40 -6.85 -6.89
N ILE A 45 -3.55 -5.60 -6.47
CA ILE A 45 -4.86 -4.94 -6.39
C ILE A 45 -5.49 -4.82 -7.79
N VAL A 46 -4.71 -4.42 -8.80
CA VAL A 46 -5.22 -4.29 -10.17
C VAL A 46 -5.59 -5.65 -10.75
N THR A 47 -4.79 -6.69 -10.52
CA THR A 47 -5.03 -8.02 -11.11
C THR A 47 -6.05 -8.83 -10.32
N LEU A 48 -5.75 -9.11 -9.05
CA LEU A 48 -6.62 -9.91 -8.17
C LEU A 48 -7.85 -9.13 -7.76
N GLY A 49 -7.74 -7.83 -7.44
CA GLY A 49 -8.90 -7.02 -7.07
C GLY A 49 -9.91 -6.93 -8.21
N TYR A 50 -9.47 -6.65 -9.44
CA TYR A 50 -10.35 -6.68 -10.61
C TYR A 50 -10.93 -8.08 -10.85
N GLY A 51 -10.09 -9.13 -10.77
CA GLY A 51 -10.55 -10.51 -10.93
C GLY A 51 -11.64 -10.90 -9.92
N LEU A 52 -11.48 -10.47 -8.66
CA LEU A 52 -12.48 -10.71 -7.60
C LEU A 52 -13.77 -9.94 -7.84
N ILE A 53 -13.69 -8.67 -8.26
CA ILE A 53 -14.87 -7.87 -8.60
C ILE A 53 -15.66 -8.53 -9.72
N VAL A 54 -14.97 -8.93 -10.79
CA VAL A 54 -15.59 -9.61 -11.94
C VAL A 54 -16.17 -10.98 -11.54
N LEU A 55 -15.46 -11.73 -10.69
CA LEU A 55 -15.92 -13.04 -10.23
C LEU A 55 -17.20 -12.95 -9.38
N VAL A 56 -17.29 -11.94 -8.51
CA VAL A 56 -18.41 -11.79 -7.57
C VAL A 56 -19.59 -11.03 -8.18
N LEU A 57 -19.33 -9.89 -8.84
CA LEU A 57 -20.38 -9.04 -9.41
C LEU A 57 -20.73 -9.41 -10.86
N GLY A 58 -19.90 -10.21 -11.53
CA GLY A 58 -20.02 -10.51 -12.95
C GLY A 58 -19.44 -9.42 -13.84
N TYR A 59 -19.34 -9.70 -15.15
CA TYR A 59 -18.84 -8.73 -16.13
C TYR A 59 -19.83 -7.59 -16.45
N ASN A 60 -21.12 -7.78 -16.15
CA ASN A 60 -22.18 -6.80 -16.41
C ASN A 60 -22.41 -5.92 -15.18
N ILE A 61 -21.37 -5.21 -14.74
CA ILE A 61 -21.53 -4.13 -13.78
C ILE A 61 -22.15 -2.98 -14.57
N ASP A 62 -23.47 -2.95 -14.63
CA ASP A 62 -24.19 -1.80 -15.14
C ASP A 62 -23.77 -0.59 -14.30
N PRO A 63 -23.27 0.51 -14.90
CA PRO A 63 -23.10 1.75 -14.19
C PRO A 63 -24.50 2.33 -14.00
N THR A 64 -25.34 1.73 -13.15
CA THR A 64 -26.57 2.39 -12.73
C THR A 64 -26.12 3.70 -12.08
N PRO A 65 -26.36 4.86 -12.74
CA PRO A 65 -25.97 6.11 -12.14
C PRO A 65 -26.87 6.28 -10.93
N ILE A 66 -26.28 6.46 -9.76
CA ILE A 66 -26.96 6.83 -8.50
C ILE A 66 -27.46 8.29 -8.61
N MET A 67 -27.98 8.71 -9.77
CA MET A 67 -28.25 10.11 -10.15
C MET A 67 -29.61 10.31 -10.83
N VAL A 68 -30.60 9.44 -10.62
CA VAL A 68 -31.98 9.69 -11.06
C VAL A 68 -32.96 9.18 -10.00
N ASP A 69 -33.01 9.83 -8.84
CA ASP A 69 -34.14 9.75 -7.89
C ASP A 69 -34.08 10.94 -6.90
N LEU A 70 -33.94 12.16 -7.43
CA LEU A 70 -34.29 13.41 -6.73
C LEU A 70 -35.00 14.36 -7.69
#